data_AF-A0A6N2KSD7-F1
#
_entry.id   AF-A0A6N2KSD7-F1
#
_cell.length_a   1.000
_cell.length_b   1.000
_cell.length_c   1.000
_cell.angle_alpha   90.00
_cell.angle_beta   90.00
_cell.angle_gamma   90.00
#
_symmetry.space_group_name_H-M   'P 1'
#
loop_
_entity.id
_entity.type
_entity.pdbx_description
1 polymer ?
#
loop_
_entity_poly.entity_id
_entity_poly.type
_entity_poly.pdbx_seq_one_letter_code
_entity_poly.pdbx_strand_id
1 'polypeptide(L)'
;MENSAQRRLERVSGHLLSPIEVNNGLSQVLIKSGQRNNEEEEGDPVVIGGMVLDIHATPSLPLNPRTTTPGKVHYVLGGVARNIAECMSKLGTKPYMISALGNDMAGKLLLEHWNSASLSTEG
;
A
#
# COMPACT_ATOMS: atom_id res chain seq x y z
N MET A 1 21.89 15.70 7.03
CA MET A 1 20.94 15.17 6.04
C MET A 1 19.70 14.71 6.76
N GLU A 2 18.63 15.50 6.77
CA GLU A 2 17.34 15.05 7.31
C GLU A 2 16.86 13.79 6.58
N ASN A 3 16.51 12.77 7.35
CA ASN A 3 16.03 11.49 6.85
C ASN A 3 14.74 11.71 6.04
N SER A 4 14.70 11.23 4.80
CA SER A 4 13.52 11.39 3.93
C SER A 4 12.23 10.85 4.56
N ALA A 5 12.34 9.88 5.49
CA ALA A 5 11.23 9.41 6.28
C ALA A 5 10.65 10.49 7.21
N GLN A 6 11.51 11.30 7.82
CA GLN A 6 11.13 12.35 8.77
C GLN A 6 10.36 13.47 8.08
N ARG A 7 10.81 13.91 6.91
CA ARG A 7 10.05 14.88 6.08
C ARG A 7 8.68 14.37 5.66
N ARG A 8 8.53 13.07 5.38
CA ARG A 8 7.23 12.48 5.05
C ARG A 8 6.31 12.45 6.27
N LEU A 9 6.84 12.07 7.43
CA LEU A 9 6.11 12.07 8.70
C LEU A 9 5.63 13.47 9.10
N GLU A 10 6.48 14.49 8.97
CA GLU A 10 6.12 15.88 9.25
C GLU A 10 5.00 16.38 8.33
N ARG A 11 5.04 16.02 7.03
CA ARG A 11 3.99 16.38 6.07
C ARG A 11 2.65 15.72 6.39
N VAL A 12 2.67 14.43 6.76
CA VAL A 12 1.46 13.68 7.15
C VAL A 12 0.90 14.24 8.46
N SER A 13 1.76 14.45 9.46
CA SER A 13 1.39 15.04 10.75
C SER A 13 0.72 16.40 10.58
N GLY A 14 1.27 17.27 9.72
CA GLY A 14 0.67 18.57 9.41
C GLY A 14 -0.76 18.47 8.85
N HIS A 15 -1.05 17.48 8.01
CA HIS A 15 -2.40 17.29 7.45
C HIS A 15 -3.38 16.66 8.44
N LEU A 16 -2.90 15.80 9.35
CA LEU A 16 -3.73 15.15 10.37
C LEU A 16 -4.05 16.08 11.54
N LEU A 17 -3.17 17.05 11.84
CA LEU A 17 -3.30 17.99 12.95
C LEU A 17 -3.91 19.34 12.55
N SER A 18 -3.93 19.70 11.26
CA SER A 18 -4.67 20.86 10.78
C SER A 18 -6.17 20.57 10.80
N PRO A 19 -7.02 21.48 11.31
CA PRO A 19 -8.45 21.39 11.07
C PRO A 19 -8.67 21.35 9.56
N ILE A 20 -9.36 20.32 9.06
CA ILE A 20 -9.72 20.23 7.65
C ILE A 20 -10.67 21.41 7.36
N GLU A 21 -10.15 22.49 6.79
CA GLU A 21 -10.99 23.51 6.17
C GLU A 21 -11.57 22.88 4.90
N VAL A 22 -12.85 22.52 4.98
CA VAL A 22 -13.59 21.92 3.87
C VAL A 22 -13.68 22.94 2.74
N ASN A 23 -12.81 22.80 1.75
CA ASN A 23 -12.85 23.60 0.55
C ASN A 23 -14.02 23.09 -0.30
N ASN A 24 -15.13 23.83 -0.33
CA ASN A 24 -16.41 23.44 -0.95
C ASN A 24 -16.34 23.13 -2.47
N GLY A 25 -15.18 23.29 -3.12
CA GLY A 25 -14.94 22.95 -4.53
C GLY A 25 -14.41 21.55 -4.79
N LEU A 26 -13.94 20.83 -3.77
CA LEU A 26 -13.59 19.41 -3.86
C LEU A 26 -14.65 18.64 -3.09
N SER A 27 -15.65 18.15 -3.81
CA SER A 27 -16.69 17.28 -3.29
C SER A 27 -16.09 16.20 -2.39
N GLN A 28 -16.62 16.16 -1.18
CA GLN A 28 -16.21 15.34 -0.06
C GLN A 28 -16.06 13.86 -0.44
N VAL A 29 -14.82 13.38 -0.55
CA VAL A 29 -14.49 12.01 -0.10
C VAL A 29 -14.16 12.13 1.39
N LEU A 30 -15.17 12.54 2.16
CA LEU A 30 -15.12 12.48 3.60
C LEU A 30 -15.35 11.01 3.93
N ILE A 31 -14.29 10.28 4.30
CA ILE A 31 -14.43 8.97 4.92
C ILE A 31 -15.25 9.19 6.19
N LYS A 32 -16.56 8.95 6.12
CA LYS A 32 -17.47 9.02 7.26
C LYS A 32 -17.30 7.77 8.09
N SER A 33 -16.17 7.67 8.78
CA SER A 33 -16.05 6.77 9.93
C SER A 33 -16.83 7.37 11.11
N GLY A 34 -18.15 7.18 11.13
CA GLY A 34 -18.95 7.55 12.29
C GLY A 34 -20.37 8.01 11.97
N GLN A 35 -21.31 7.09 12.16
CA GLN A 35 -22.75 7.32 12.35
C GLN A 35 -23.52 7.97 11.20
N ARG A 36 -24.01 7.15 10.28
CA ARG A 36 -25.25 7.43 9.55
C ARG A 36 -26.15 6.21 9.52
N ASN A 37 -27.29 6.35 10.20
CA ASN A 37 -28.48 5.55 9.95
C ASN A 37 -29.01 6.01 8.58
N ASN A 38 -28.66 5.33 7.50
CA ASN A 38 -29.38 5.35 6.21
C ASN A 38 -28.82 4.23 5.33
N GLU A 39 -29.72 3.33 4.93
CA GLU A 39 -29.50 2.15 4.08
C GLU A 39 -29.28 2.55 2.62
N GLU A 40 -28.21 3.29 2.34
CA GLU A 40 -27.63 3.34 1.00
C GLU A 40 -26.39 2.44 1.05
N GLU A 41 -26.41 1.32 0.33
CA GLU A 41 -25.25 0.45 0.15
C GLU A 41 -24.12 1.27 -0.51
N GLU A 42 -23.31 1.92 0.31
CA GLU A 42 -22.10 2.60 -0.10
C GLU A 42 -21.16 1.52 -0.63
N GLY A 43 -21.01 1.46 -1.96
CA GLY A 43 -20.23 0.40 -2.61
C GLY A 43 -18.77 0.40 -2.14
N ASP A 44 -18.23 -0.80 -1.94
CA ASP A 44 -16.84 -0.97 -1.54
C ASP A 44 -15.87 -0.39 -2.61
N PRO A 45 -14.80 0.35 -2.22
CA PRO A 45 -13.86 0.92 -3.16
C PRO A 45 -13.16 -0.15 -4.02
N VAL A 46 -13.09 0.05 -5.34
CA VAL A 46 -12.34 -0.84 -6.23
C VAL A 46 -10.98 -0.20 -6.57
N VAL A 47 -9.90 -0.94 -6.33
CA VAL A 47 -8.52 -0.53 -6.65
C VAL A 47 -7.99 -1.42 -7.76
N ILE A 48 -7.54 -0.82 -8.86
CA ILE A 48 -7.01 -1.54 -10.02
C ILE A 48 -5.56 -1.14 -10.24
N GLY A 49 -4.65 -2.10 -10.30
CA GLY A 49 -3.26 -1.82 -10.65
C GLY A 49 -2.28 -2.90 -10.20
N GLY A 50 -1.00 -2.55 -10.17
CA GLY A 50 0.09 -3.51 -9.98
C GLY A 50 0.34 -3.90 -8.53
N MET A 51 0.60 -5.19 -8.34
CA MET A 51 1.29 -5.78 -7.20
C MET A 51 2.70 -6.17 -7.66
N VAL A 52 3.74 -5.80 -6.91
CA VAL A 52 5.14 -5.99 -7.33
C VAL A 52 5.94 -6.58 -6.19
N LEU A 53 6.93 -7.43 -6.48
CA LEU A 53 7.93 -7.85 -5.50
C LEU A 53 9.22 -7.05 -5.72
N ASP A 54 9.54 -6.16 -4.79
CA ASP A 54 10.79 -5.41 -4.78
C ASP A 54 11.90 -6.27 -4.14
N ILE A 55 13.05 -6.37 -4.80
CA ILE A 55 14.20 -7.16 -4.33
C ILE A 55 15.36 -6.23 -4.03
N HIS A 56 15.68 -6.05 -2.75
CA HIS A 56 16.81 -5.25 -2.32
C HIS A 56 18.01 -6.15 -2.00
N ALA A 57 19.01 -6.16 -2.88
CA ALA A 57 20.27 -6.84 -2.66
C ALA A 57 21.33 -5.85 -2.15
N THR A 58 21.75 -6.02 -0.89
CA THR A 58 22.76 -5.17 -0.25
C THR A 58 24.05 -5.97 -0.06
N PRO A 59 25.15 -5.61 -0.75
CA PRO A 59 26.41 -6.33 -0.63
C PRO A 59 27.07 -6.06 0.73
N SER A 60 27.77 -7.05 1.29
CA SER A 60 28.56 -6.88 2.52
C SER A 60 30.01 -6.46 2.26
N LEU A 61 30.44 -6.50 1.00
CA LEU A 61 31.77 -6.16 0.52
C LEU A 61 31.65 -5.27 -0.73
N PRO A 62 32.72 -4.55 -1.13
CA PRO A 62 32.73 -3.82 -2.41
C PRO A 62 32.37 -4.72 -3.59
N LEU A 63 31.60 -4.19 -4.53
CA LEU A 63 31.17 -4.92 -5.71
C LEU A 63 32.34 -5.13 -6.68
N ASN A 64 32.49 -6.36 -7.17
CA ASN A 64 33.40 -6.69 -8.27
C ASN A 64 32.58 -7.18 -9.48
N PRO A 65 32.56 -6.43 -10.60
CA PRO A 65 31.74 -6.77 -11.77
C PRO A 65 31.96 -8.20 -12.27
N ARG A 66 30.87 -8.86 -12.69
CA ARG A 66 30.84 -10.24 -13.21
C ARG A 66 31.25 -11.31 -12.19
N THR A 67 31.20 -10.99 -10.90
CA THR A 67 31.42 -11.96 -9.81
C THR A 67 30.27 -11.95 -8.82
N THR A 68 30.20 -12.98 -7.98
CA THR A 68 29.23 -13.05 -6.89
C THR A 68 29.82 -12.42 -5.63
N THR A 69 29.16 -11.41 -5.10
CA THR A 69 29.53 -10.77 -3.83
C THR A 69 28.57 -11.23 -2.73
N PRO A 70 29.06 -11.77 -1.60
CA PRO A 70 28.22 -12.05 -0.44
C PRO A 70 27.47 -10.79 0.04
N GLY A 71 26.27 -10.99 0.57
CA GLY A 71 25.41 -9.89 0.99
C GLY A 71 24.10 -10.39 1.58
N LYS A 72 23.16 -9.47 1.76
CA LYS A 72 21.80 -9.77 2.20
C LYS A 72 20.82 -9.41 1.10
N VAL A 73 19.78 -10.25 0.95
CA VAL A 73 18.66 -10.00 0.05
C VAL A 73 17.41 -9.83 0.89
N HIS A 74 16.72 -8.71 0.70
CA HIS A 74 15.45 -8.42 1.32
C HIS A 74 14.36 -8.40 0.26
N TYR A 75 13.34 -9.21 0.45
CA TYR A 75 12.13 -9.24 -0.37
C TYR A 75 11.11 -8.32 0.27
N VAL A 76 10.63 -7.35 -0.49
CA VAL A 76 9.67 -6.36 -0.03
C VAL A 76 8.48 -6.41 -0.96
N LEU A 77 7.31 -6.69 -0.42
CA LEU A 77 6.07 -6.57 -1.19
C LEU A 77 5.91 -5.09 -1.52
N GLY A 78 5.54 -4.79 -2.77
CA GLY A 78 5.46 -3.45 -3.36
C GLY A 78 4.20 -3.26 -4.22
N GLY A 79 4.23 -2.25 -5.08
CA GLY A 79 3.11 -1.87 -5.95
C GLY A 79 2.22 -0.78 -5.37
N VAL A 80 2.00 0.31 -6.12
CA VAL A 80 1.24 1.48 -5.65
C VAL A 80 -0.20 1.11 -5.31
N ALA A 81 -0.88 0.41 -6.20
CA ALA A 81 -2.27 -0.03 -6.00
C ALA A 81 -2.39 -0.95 -4.78
N ARG A 82 -1.49 -1.93 -4.65
CA ARG A 82 -1.39 -2.80 -3.47
C ARG A 82 -1.21 -2.00 -2.18
N ASN A 83 -0.28 -1.04 -2.16
CA ASN A 83 -0.03 -0.19 -0.99
C ASN A 83 -1.28 0.60 -0.58
N ILE A 84 -1.99 1.16 -1.56
CA ILE A 84 -3.22 1.94 -1.33
C ILE A 84 -4.31 1.03 -0.74
N ALA A 85 -4.58 -0.12 -1.37
CA ALA A 85 -5.61 -1.03 -0.92
C ALA A 85 -5.30 -1.65 0.46
N GLU A 86 -4.03 -1.99 0.74
CA GLU A 86 -3.62 -2.45 2.08
C GLU A 86 -3.77 -1.32 3.13
N CYS A 87 -3.46 -0.08 2.79
CA CYS A 87 -3.66 1.08 3.66
C CYS A 87 -5.14 1.32 3.97
N MET A 88 -5.99 1.30 2.94
CA MET A 88 -7.45 1.39 3.04
C MET A 88 -8.00 0.32 4.00
N SER A 89 -7.51 -0.92 3.89
CA SER A 89 -7.90 -1.99 4.80
C SER A 89 -7.48 -1.74 6.24
N LYS A 90 -6.25 -1.28 6.48
CA LYS A 90 -5.77 -0.91 7.82
C LYS A 90 -6.56 0.26 8.43
N LEU A 91 -7.17 1.10 7.61
CA LEU A 91 -8.06 2.20 8.03
C LEU A 91 -9.52 1.78 8.24
N GLY A 92 -9.84 0.49 8.07
CA GLY A 92 -11.17 -0.08 8.36
C GLY A 92 -12.13 -0.15 7.18
N THR A 93 -11.67 0.17 5.96
CA THR A 93 -12.45 -0.03 4.74
C THR A 93 -12.15 -1.41 4.14
N LYS A 94 -12.96 -1.89 3.18
CA LYS A 94 -12.73 -3.19 2.51
C LYS A 94 -12.59 -3.00 1.01
N PRO A 95 -11.44 -2.53 0.52
CA PRO A 95 -11.27 -2.34 -0.91
C PRO A 95 -11.22 -3.68 -1.65
N TYR A 96 -11.85 -3.73 -2.82
CA TYR A 96 -11.67 -4.81 -3.77
C TYR A 96 -10.47 -4.53 -4.67
N MET A 97 -9.50 -5.45 -4.74
CA MET A 97 -8.26 -5.25 -5.51
C MET A 97 -8.26 -6.12 -6.76
N ILE A 98 -8.08 -5.48 -7.93
CA ILE A 98 -7.86 -6.16 -9.21
C ILE A 98 -6.40 -5.97 -9.62
N SER A 99 -5.67 -7.07 -9.72
CA SER A 99 -4.27 -7.10 -10.16
C SER A 99 -3.97 -8.32 -11.03
N ALA A 100 -2.82 -8.29 -11.71
CA ALA A 100 -2.29 -9.44 -12.42
C ALA A 100 -1.05 -9.95 -11.69
N LEU A 101 -1.04 -11.25 -11.35
CA LEU A 101 0.08 -11.92 -10.71
C LEU A 101 0.69 -12.96 -11.64
N GLY A 102 2.00 -13.13 -11.58
CA GLY A 102 2.69 -14.22 -12.25
C GLY A 102 2.43 -15.56 -11.59
N ASN A 103 2.47 -16.65 -12.35
CA ASN A 103 2.45 -18.01 -11.79
C ASN A 103 3.86 -18.46 -11.38
N ASP A 104 4.50 -17.67 -10.52
CA ASP A 104 5.87 -17.87 -10.05
C ASP A 104 5.98 -17.64 -8.53
N MET A 105 7.21 -17.68 -8.00
CA MET A 105 7.45 -17.45 -6.57
C MET A 105 7.00 -16.05 -6.13
N ALA A 106 7.20 -15.03 -6.95
CA ALA A 106 6.85 -13.66 -6.59
C ALA A 106 5.33 -13.47 -6.51
N GLY A 107 4.59 -13.99 -7.50
CA GLY A 107 3.13 -13.97 -7.49
C GLY A 107 2.54 -14.76 -6.32
N LYS A 108 3.09 -15.94 -6.00
CA LYS A 108 2.67 -16.72 -4.82
C LYS A 108 2.90 -15.96 -3.52
N LEU A 109 4.08 -15.38 -3.32
CA LEU A 109 4.40 -14.60 -2.12
C LEU A 109 3.46 -13.40 -1.94
N LEU A 110 3.15 -12.70 -3.04
CA LEU A 110 2.21 -11.58 -3.04
C LEU A 110 0.79 -12.02 -2.68
N LEU A 111 0.31 -13.13 -3.27
CA LEU A 111 -1.02 -13.66 -3.02
C LEU A 111 -1.18 -14.21 -1.59
N GLU A 112 -0.18 -14.94 -1.10
CA GLU A 112 -0.18 -15.47 0.27
C GLU A 112 -0.27 -14.35 1.31
N HIS A 113 0.52 -13.28 1.14
CA HIS A 113 0.43 -12.11 2.00
C HIS A 113 -0.95 -11.46 1.93
N TRP A 114 -1.49 -11.28 0.71
CA TRP A 114 -2.80 -10.68 0.50
C TRP A 114 -3.91 -11.44 1.23
N ASN A 115 -3.90 -12.77 1.10
CA ASN A 115 -4.84 -13.67 1.78
C ASN A 115 -4.66 -13.63 3.30
N SER A 116 -3.42 -13.57 3.80
CA SER A 116 -3.16 -13.46 5.25
C SER A 116 -3.68 -12.17 5.86
N ALA A 117 -3.79 -11.11 5.05
CA ALA A 117 -4.39 -9.83 5.44
C ALA A 117 -5.93 -9.84 5.36
N SER A 118 -6.55 -10.98 5.04
CA SER A 118 -8.01 -11.13 4.87
C SER A 118 -8.61 -10.17 3.83
N LEU A 119 -7.84 -9.85 2.80
CA LEU A 119 -8.25 -8.99 1.70
C LEU A 119 -8.87 -9.84 0.58
N SER A 120 -10.00 -9.39 0.03
CA SER A 120 -10.68 -10.15 -1.02
C SER A 120 -9.86 -10.17 -2.31
N THR A 121 -9.86 -11.33 -2.97
CA THR A 121 -9.43 -11.52 -4.36
C THR A 121 -10.61 -11.80 -5.28
N GLU A 122 -11.78 -12.06 -4.71
CA GLU A 122 -13.02 -12.41 -5.41
C GLU A 122 -13.99 -11.21 -5.36
N GLY A 123 -14.61 -10.93 -6.50
CA GLY A 123 -15.60 -9.86 -6.68
C GLY A 123 -16.93 -10.41 -7.13
#